data_AF-A0A4Y2AQ76-F1
#
_entry.id   AF-A0A4Y2AQ76-F1
#
_cell.length_a   1.000
_cell.length_b   1.000
_cell.length_c   1.000
_cell.angle_alpha   90.00
_cell.angle_beta   90.00
_cell.angle_gamma   90.00
#
_symmetry.space_group_name_H-M   'P 1'
#
loop_
_entity.id
_entity.type
_entity.pdbx_description
1 polymer ?
#
loop_
_entity_poly.entity_id
_entity_poly.type
_entity_poly.pdbx_seq_one_letter_code
_entity_poly.pdbx_strand_id
1 'polypeptide(L)'
;MKVYVQYPVVVNLQIEQKGIMSFPAVTICNMIRMKKMHARCLENISKCPDPFSVEGSDKSIQGNSRQPPLIPSERRDINMKNENESKAQLKFLEKYYKLSPYNRNSAGYLRDEVIARCSFNFKSCEFRHSLNMRYGNCYTFNPLNSIFQEVLMATSSGSINGLEMTLNVNSDQYLPISHTLGMRIAIHDPYDEPNPEDKGITIAPGYETHISLKQTEIRRLPAPFKDKCIFYGGENEPLVKSRRICVQACIQEYNLARCGCTNPSFWTRSSYHHCDATNSTEVNCLDTSMEDLAINGTNCHCPPPCLLKHYNEQITRAIWPSKAYFLGTILGEIDEKSFKTYRKSHTRVRIFFSTLQRSLYEQKAMF
;
A
#
# COMPACT_ATOMS: atom_id res chain seq x y z
N MET A 1 -24.27 -32.87 25.69
CA MET A 1 -24.47 -32.88 24.22
C MET A 1 -24.93 -31.54 23.64
N LYS A 2 -25.94 -30.84 24.20
CA LYS A 2 -26.41 -29.54 23.66
C LYS A 2 -25.34 -28.44 23.54
N VAL A 3 -24.40 -28.37 24.49
CA VAL A 3 -23.30 -27.39 24.46
C VAL A 3 -22.23 -27.75 23.42
N TYR A 4 -21.99 -29.04 23.19
CA TYR A 4 -20.99 -29.51 22.22
C TYR A 4 -21.36 -29.10 20.77
N VAL A 5 -22.63 -29.25 20.39
CA VAL A 5 -23.12 -28.90 19.04
C VAL A 5 -23.20 -27.38 18.78
N GLN A 6 -22.97 -26.55 19.80
CA GLN A 6 -22.84 -25.09 19.63
C GLN A 6 -21.43 -24.68 19.19
N TYR A 7 -20.48 -25.62 19.16
CA TYR A 7 -19.07 -25.37 18.83
C TYR A 7 -18.47 -24.18 19.60
N PRO A 8 -18.54 -24.18 20.95
CA PRO A 8 -17.99 -23.11 21.77
C PRO A 8 -16.47 -23.01 21.62
N VAL A 9 -15.98 -21.77 21.62
CA VAL A 9 -14.56 -21.44 21.42
C VAL A 9 -14.05 -20.68 22.64
N VAL A 10 -12.86 -21.04 23.10
CA VAL A 10 -12.07 -20.27 24.06
C VAL A 10 -10.88 -19.63 23.35
N VAL A 11 -10.51 -18.42 23.74
CA VAL A 11 -9.32 -17.73 23.19
C VAL A 11 -8.20 -17.82 24.20
N ASN A 12 -7.09 -18.44 23.81
CA ASN A 12 -5.87 -18.48 24.60
C ASN A 12 -4.96 -17.34 24.17
N LEU A 13 -4.53 -16.51 25.12
CA LEU A 13 -3.53 -15.47 24.91
C LEU A 13 -2.18 -15.97 25.42
N GLN A 14 -1.19 -16.00 24.53
CA GLN A 14 0.19 -16.35 24.86
C GLN A 14 1.13 -15.22 24.44
N ILE A 15 2.13 -14.94 25.26
CA ILE A 15 3.23 -14.05 24.92
C ILE A 15 4.46 -14.93 24.72
N GLU A 16 4.88 -15.10 23.47
CA GLU A 16 6.01 -15.95 23.11
C GLU A 16 7.27 -15.13 22.88
N GLN A 17 8.37 -15.49 23.56
CA GLN A 17 9.71 -15.02 23.22
C GLN A 17 10.22 -15.83 22.04
N LYS A 18 10.44 -15.19 20.88
CA LYS A 18 10.87 -15.90 19.66
C LYS A 18 12.38 -15.89 19.44
N GLY A 19 13.10 -14.90 19.98
CA GLY A 19 14.54 -14.69 19.73
C GLY A 19 14.90 -14.29 18.30
N ILE A 20 14.11 -14.72 17.30
CA ILE A 20 14.18 -14.37 15.88
C ILE A 20 12.74 -14.27 15.35
N MET A 21 12.42 -13.23 14.58
CA MET A 21 11.09 -13.02 14.00
C MET A 21 11.17 -12.66 12.53
N SER A 22 10.18 -13.07 11.73
CA SER A 22 10.08 -12.63 10.34
C SER A 22 9.88 -11.12 10.30
N PHE A 23 10.76 -10.41 9.58
CA PHE A 23 10.56 -8.98 9.35
C PHE A 23 9.38 -8.80 8.39
N PRO A 24 8.53 -7.78 8.58
CA PRO A 24 7.41 -7.54 7.66
C PRO A 24 7.89 -7.15 6.26
N ALA A 25 6.97 -7.20 5.31
CA ALA A 25 7.11 -6.44 4.08
C ALA A 25 6.79 -4.97 4.34
N VAL A 26 7.53 -4.09 3.67
CA VAL A 26 7.37 -2.63 3.79
C VAL A 26 7.23 -2.04 2.40
N THR A 27 6.04 -1.54 2.06
CA THR A 27 5.79 -0.86 0.79
C THR A 27 5.84 0.64 0.95
N ILE A 28 6.68 1.28 0.14
CA ILE A 28 6.88 2.73 0.11
C ILE A 28 6.31 3.27 -1.20
N CYS A 29 5.44 4.26 -1.11
CA CYS A 29 4.93 5.00 -2.26
C CYS A 29 5.14 6.50 -2.05
N ASN A 30 5.47 7.22 -3.12
CA ASN A 30 5.38 8.68 -3.09
C ASN A 30 3.89 9.08 -3.09
N MET A 31 3.50 10.09 -2.30
CA MET A 31 2.12 10.59 -2.34
C MET A 31 1.76 11.24 -3.69
N ILE A 32 2.76 11.53 -4.52
CA ILE A 32 2.59 12.00 -5.89
C ILE A 32 2.71 10.82 -6.86
N ARG A 33 1.64 10.54 -7.61
CA ARG A 33 1.61 9.43 -8.57
C ARG A 33 2.31 9.70 -9.91
N MET A 34 2.57 10.96 -10.23
CA MET A 34 3.13 11.39 -11.52
C MET A 34 3.98 12.65 -11.36
N LYS A 35 5.14 12.69 -12.02
CA LYS A 35 6.05 13.84 -12.01
C LYS A 35 5.46 15.00 -12.82
N LYS A 36 5.54 16.23 -12.30
CA LYS A 36 5.01 17.44 -12.98
C LYS A 36 5.56 17.61 -14.39
N MET A 37 6.85 17.39 -14.60
CA MET A 37 7.47 17.49 -15.93
C MET A 37 6.83 16.56 -16.98
N HIS A 38 6.24 15.45 -16.54
CA HIS A 38 5.59 14.47 -17.41
C HIS A 38 4.09 14.69 -17.54
N ALA A 39 3.53 15.80 -17.02
CA ALA A 39 2.10 16.10 -17.13
C ALA A 39 1.59 16.13 -18.59
N ARG A 40 2.45 16.49 -19.55
CA ARG A 40 2.12 16.48 -20.99
C ARG A 40 1.79 15.08 -21.54
N CYS A 41 2.22 14.01 -20.86
CA CYS A 41 1.83 12.62 -21.16
C CYS A 41 0.30 12.43 -21.06
N LEU A 42 -0.40 13.23 -20.25
CA LEU A 42 -1.86 13.20 -20.12
C LEU A 42 -2.60 13.86 -21.29
N GLU A 43 -1.90 14.64 -22.10
CA GLU A 43 -2.47 15.32 -23.27
C GLU A 43 -2.13 14.57 -24.55
N ASN A 44 -0.90 14.06 -24.65
CA ASN A 44 -0.42 13.31 -25.78
C ASN A 44 0.49 12.17 -25.31
N ILE A 45 0.09 10.93 -25.60
CA ILE A 45 0.82 9.71 -25.20
C ILE A 45 2.25 9.69 -25.77
N SER A 46 2.49 10.27 -26.95
CA SER A 46 3.84 10.41 -27.53
C SER A 46 4.79 11.30 -26.72
N LYS A 47 4.26 12.06 -25.74
CA LYS A 47 5.05 12.90 -24.82
C LYS A 47 5.34 12.17 -23.51
N CYS A 48 4.90 10.93 -23.34
CA CYS A 48 5.30 10.12 -22.20
C CYS A 48 6.80 9.78 -22.32
N PRO A 49 7.55 9.78 -21.20
CA PRO A 49 8.96 9.44 -21.22
C PRO A 49 9.17 7.99 -21.64
N ASP A 50 10.22 7.75 -22.44
CA ASP A 50 10.64 6.42 -22.84
C ASP A 50 11.58 5.82 -21.77
N PRO A 51 11.21 4.72 -21.09
CA PRO A 51 12.04 4.05 -20.10
C PRO A 51 13.36 3.50 -20.66
N PHE A 52 13.55 3.40 -21.99
CA PHE A 52 14.84 2.99 -22.56
C PHE A 52 15.96 4.04 -22.41
N SER A 53 15.67 5.23 -21.87
CA SER A 53 16.67 6.24 -21.52
C SER A 53 17.19 6.14 -20.07
N VAL A 54 16.68 5.19 -19.26
CA VAL A 54 17.14 4.95 -17.89
C VAL A 54 17.46 3.47 -17.71
N GLU A 55 18.74 3.15 -17.51
CA GLU A 55 19.24 1.78 -17.34
C GLU A 55 18.48 1.05 -16.21
N GLY A 56 17.93 -0.13 -16.52
CA GLY A 56 17.57 -1.14 -15.50
C GLY A 56 16.09 -1.32 -15.12
N SER A 57 15.16 -1.42 -16.07
CA SER A 57 13.81 -1.97 -15.76
C SER A 57 13.49 -3.25 -16.54
N ASP A 58 13.12 -4.27 -15.76
CA ASP A 58 12.90 -5.66 -16.16
C ASP A 58 11.66 -5.82 -17.06
N LYS A 59 11.81 -6.58 -18.14
CA LYS A 59 10.81 -6.77 -19.20
C LYS A 59 9.78 -7.82 -18.78
N SER A 60 8.92 -7.51 -17.83
CA SER A 60 7.75 -8.35 -17.54
C SER A 60 6.57 -7.59 -16.91
N ILE A 61 6.09 -6.54 -17.60
CA ILE A 61 4.80 -5.92 -17.25
C ILE A 61 3.73 -6.48 -18.17
N GLN A 62 3.25 -7.70 -17.89
CA GLN A 62 1.96 -8.15 -18.41
C GLN A 62 0.85 -7.55 -17.53
N GLY A 63 0.31 -6.42 -17.97
CA GLY A 63 -0.88 -5.81 -17.37
C GLY A 63 -1.89 -5.53 -18.47
N ASN A 64 -3.04 -6.20 -18.43
CA ASN A 64 -4.16 -5.90 -19.32
C ASN A 64 -4.53 -4.42 -19.17
N SER A 65 -4.37 -3.66 -20.25
CA SER A 65 -4.86 -2.29 -20.38
C SER A 65 -6.37 -2.28 -20.28
N ARG A 66 -6.94 -1.72 -19.21
CA ARG A 66 -8.26 -1.03 -19.22
C ARG A 66 -8.45 -0.19 -17.94
N GLN A 67 -9.22 0.88 -18.11
CA GLN A 67 -9.26 2.13 -17.34
C GLN A 67 -9.85 2.00 -15.93
N PRO A 68 -9.13 2.19 -14.82
CA PRO A 68 -9.72 2.14 -13.47
C PRO A 68 -10.65 3.34 -13.18
N PRO A 69 -11.80 3.22 -12.49
CA PRO A 69 -12.60 4.34 -11.99
C PRO A 69 -11.95 4.94 -10.76
N LEU A 70 -12.46 6.09 -10.35
CA LEU A 70 -12.01 6.77 -9.14
C LEU A 70 -12.09 5.86 -7.91
N ILE A 71 -11.00 5.81 -7.16
CA ILE A 71 -11.00 5.12 -5.86
C ILE A 71 -12.01 5.85 -4.96
N PRO A 72 -12.95 5.16 -4.31
CA PRO A 72 -14.06 5.78 -3.56
C PRO A 72 -13.60 6.73 -2.45
N SER A 73 -12.46 6.45 -1.81
CA SER A 73 -11.85 7.37 -0.84
C SER A 73 -11.35 8.65 -1.50
N GLU A 74 -10.75 8.55 -2.69
CA GLU A 74 -10.27 9.71 -3.43
C GLU A 74 -11.44 10.58 -3.95
N ARG A 75 -12.57 9.96 -4.30
CA ARG A 75 -13.79 10.68 -4.69
C ARG A 75 -14.42 11.43 -3.53
N ARG A 76 -14.43 10.86 -2.31
CA ARG A 76 -14.83 11.56 -1.09
C ARG A 76 -13.93 12.76 -0.79
N ASP A 77 -12.60 12.58 -0.89
CA ASP A 77 -11.64 13.67 -0.70
C ASP A 77 -11.88 14.81 -1.72
N ILE A 78 -12.27 14.47 -2.95
CA ILE A 78 -12.63 15.43 -4.00
C ILE A 78 -13.91 16.18 -3.66
N ASN A 79 -14.98 15.49 -3.24
CA ASN A 79 -16.27 16.12 -2.93
C ASN A 79 -16.20 17.13 -1.77
N MET A 80 -15.17 17.07 -0.93
CA MET A 80 -14.93 18.03 0.15
C MET A 80 -14.23 19.32 -0.31
N LYS A 81 -13.80 19.42 -1.57
CA LYS A 81 -13.11 20.59 -2.13
C LYS A 81 -14.07 21.55 -2.81
N ASN A 82 -13.57 22.77 -3.09
CA ASN A 82 -14.31 23.70 -3.94
C ASN A 82 -14.48 23.13 -5.37
N GLU A 83 -15.51 23.60 -6.06
CA GLU A 83 -15.94 23.06 -7.36
C GLU A 83 -14.83 23.06 -8.41
N ASN A 84 -14.00 24.11 -8.44
CA ASN A 84 -12.90 24.25 -9.40
C ASN A 84 -11.78 23.22 -9.16
N GLU A 85 -11.37 23.02 -7.91
CA GLU A 85 -10.37 22.01 -7.52
C GLU A 85 -10.89 20.60 -7.81
N SER A 86 -12.16 20.34 -7.48
CA SER A 86 -12.79 19.04 -7.73
C SER A 86 -12.80 18.71 -9.22
N LYS A 87 -13.20 19.66 -10.06
CA LYS A 87 -13.22 19.52 -11.52
C LYS A 87 -11.81 19.29 -12.09
N ALA A 88 -10.82 20.03 -11.60
CA ALA A 88 -9.43 19.86 -12.03
C ALA A 88 -8.87 18.48 -11.68
N GLN A 89 -9.15 18.00 -10.47
CA GLN A 89 -8.68 16.70 -10.01
C GLN A 89 -9.39 15.54 -10.74
N LEU A 90 -10.71 15.61 -10.94
CA LEU A 90 -11.45 14.62 -11.72
C LEU A 90 -10.90 14.51 -13.15
N LYS A 91 -10.66 15.64 -13.82
CA LYS A 91 -10.10 15.69 -15.17
C LYS A 91 -8.70 15.06 -15.24
N PHE A 92 -7.87 15.28 -14.22
CA PHE A 92 -6.56 14.64 -14.14
C PHE A 92 -6.69 13.12 -14.01
N LEU A 93 -7.53 12.65 -13.09
CA LEU A 93 -7.69 11.23 -12.80
C LEU A 93 -8.23 10.47 -14.00
N GLU A 94 -9.23 11.02 -14.68
CA GLU A 94 -9.76 10.47 -15.93
C GLU A 94 -8.66 10.25 -16.98
N LYS A 95 -7.78 11.25 -17.17
CA LYS A 95 -6.66 11.15 -18.11
C LYS A 95 -5.58 10.18 -17.65
N TYR A 96 -5.20 10.22 -16.37
CA TYR A 96 -4.17 9.36 -15.81
C TYR A 96 -4.58 7.88 -15.86
N TYR A 97 -5.86 7.59 -15.61
CA TYR A 97 -6.43 6.25 -15.66
C TYR A 97 -6.61 5.73 -17.10
N LYS A 98 -6.58 6.60 -18.11
CA LYS A 98 -6.49 6.20 -19.52
C LYS A 98 -5.09 5.78 -19.97
N LEU A 99 -4.03 6.16 -19.23
CA LEU A 99 -2.67 5.75 -19.55
C LEU A 99 -2.47 4.24 -19.34
N SER A 100 -1.64 3.60 -20.17
CA SER A 100 -1.22 2.22 -19.97
C SER A 100 -0.38 2.08 -18.69
N PRO A 101 -0.29 0.87 -18.09
CA PRO A 101 0.59 0.62 -16.96
C PRO A 101 2.04 1.05 -17.23
N TYR A 102 2.51 0.85 -18.46
CA TYR A 102 3.82 1.29 -18.92
C TYR A 102 4.00 2.82 -18.85
N ASN A 103 3.06 3.59 -19.39
CA ASN A 103 3.14 5.06 -19.38
C ASN A 103 3.02 5.63 -17.96
N ARG A 104 2.21 5.00 -17.09
CA ARG A 104 2.13 5.41 -15.68
C ARG A 104 3.43 5.14 -14.95
N ASN A 105 4.06 4.00 -15.23
CA ASN A 105 5.36 3.64 -14.65
C ASN A 105 6.44 4.65 -15.07
N SER A 106 6.55 4.95 -16.37
CA SER A 106 7.58 5.86 -16.87
C SER A 106 7.39 7.31 -16.41
N ALA A 107 6.14 7.76 -16.26
CA ALA A 107 5.83 9.09 -15.75
C ALA A 107 5.90 9.20 -14.20
N GLY A 108 5.97 8.07 -13.49
CA GLY A 108 6.07 7.99 -12.03
C GLY A 108 7.49 8.22 -11.51
N TYR A 109 7.64 8.20 -10.18
CA TYR A 109 8.96 8.27 -9.54
C TYR A 109 9.64 6.90 -9.58
N LEU A 110 10.92 6.87 -9.93
CA LEU A 110 11.75 5.67 -9.98
C LEU A 110 12.33 5.33 -8.60
N ARG A 111 12.85 4.11 -8.44
CA ARG A 111 13.33 3.59 -7.15
C ARG A 111 14.40 4.49 -6.55
N ASP A 112 15.41 4.85 -7.34
CA ASP A 112 16.55 5.65 -6.89
C ASP A 112 16.20 7.13 -6.73
N GLU A 113 15.11 7.60 -7.35
CA GLU A 113 14.58 8.95 -7.11
C GLU A 113 13.86 9.04 -5.75
N VAL A 114 13.25 7.94 -5.28
CA VAL A 114 12.47 7.85 -4.03
C VAL A 114 13.34 7.43 -2.84
N ILE A 115 14.22 6.45 -3.03
CA ILE A 115 15.00 5.80 -1.98
C ILE A 115 16.47 6.19 -2.15
N ALA A 116 16.86 7.30 -1.54
CA ALA A 116 18.22 7.83 -1.65
C ALA A 116 19.26 6.93 -0.95
N ARG A 117 18.90 6.35 0.20
CA ARG A 117 19.74 5.40 0.94
C ARG A 117 18.86 4.37 1.63
N CYS A 118 19.34 3.13 1.73
CA CYS A 118 18.69 2.09 2.52
C CYS A 118 19.71 1.12 3.12
N SER A 119 19.46 0.69 4.35
CA SER A 119 20.12 -0.46 4.94
C SER A 119 19.15 -1.30 5.76
N PHE A 120 19.30 -2.62 5.70
CA PHE A 120 18.66 -3.56 6.61
C PHE A 120 19.73 -4.37 7.33
N ASN A 121 19.83 -4.22 8.66
CA ASN A 121 20.91 -4.83 9.46
C ASN A 121 22.29 -4.61 8.80
N PHE A 122 22.55 -3.36 8.39
CA PHE A 122 23.80 -2.91 7.74
C PHE A 122 24.07 -3.47 6.33
N LYS A 123 23.13 -4.21 5.72
CA LYS A 123 23.21 -4.69 4.35
C LYS A 123 22.39 -3.81 3.41
N SER A 124 22.77 -3.77 2.13
CA SER A 124 21.99 -3.09 1.09
C SER A 124 20.58 -3.70 0.96
N CYS A 125 19.62 -2.88 0.57
CA CYS A 125 18.23 -3.28 0.42
C CYS A 125 17.85 -3.49 -1.04
N GLU A 126 17.16 -4.60 -1.31
CA GLU A 126 16.47 -4.84 -2.57
C GLU A 126 14.97 -4.55 -2.43
N PHE A 127 14.41 -3.98 -3.49
CA PHE A 127 13.00 -3.59 -3.52
C PHE A 127 12.34 -4.12 -4.78
N ARG A 128 11.11 -4.60 -4.64
CA ARG A 128 10.26 -4.94 -5.77
C ARG A 128 9.37 -3.77 -6.15
N HIS A 129 9.32 -3.46 -7.43
CA HIS A 129 8.38 -2.46 -7.97
C HIS A 129 6.96 -3.02 -8.01
N SER A 130 6.00 -2.16 -7.71
CA SER A 130 4.58 -2.36 -7.99
C SER A 130 3.93 -1.04 -8.40
N LEU A 131 2.90 -1.11 -9.26
CA LEU A 131 2.13 0.05 -9.66
C LEU A 131 0.85 0.12 -8.83
N ASN A 132 0.71 1.18 -8.05
CA ASN A 132 -0.49 1.50 -7.29
C ASN A 132 -1.30 2.59 -7.99
N MET A 133 -2.62 2.47 -7.97
CA MET A 133 -3.50 3.35 -8.73
C MET A 133 -3.68 4.73 -8.10
N ARG A 134 -3.52 4.85 -6.78
CA ARG A 134 -3.58 6.11 -6.04
C ARG A 134 -2.22 6.80 -5.94
N TYR A 135 -1.16 6.03 -5.79
CA TYR A 135 0.17 6.54 -5.45
C TYR A 135 1.21 6.36 -6.57
N GLY A 136 0.85 5.72 -7.68
CA GLY A 136 1.77 5.49 -8.80
C GLY A 136 2.79 4.40 -8.46
N ASN A 137 4.06 4.64 -8.77
CA ASN A 137 5.12 3.67 -8.48
C ASN A 137 5.34 3.52 -6.97
N CYS A 138 5.32 2.27 -6.52
CA CYS A 138 5.62 1.86 -5.17
C CYS A 138 6.75 0.81 -5.16
N TYR A 139 7.43 0.71 -4.03
CA TYR A 139 8.58 -0.15 -3.83
C TYR A 139 8.42 -0.95 -2.54
N THR A 140 8.39 -2.27 -2.64
CA THR A 140 8.21 -3.17 -1.51
C THR A 140 9.53 -3.82 -1.13
N PHE A 141 9.97 -3.59 0.10
CA PHE A 141 11.05 -4.32 0.76
C PHE A 141 10.51 -5.61 1.35
N ASN A 142 11.31 -6.69 1.26
CA ASN A 142 11.00 -8.00 1.82
C ASN A 142 9.63 -8.60 1.41
N PRO A 143 9.19 -8.52 0.13
CA PRO A 143 7.99 -9.22 -0.32
C PRO A 143 8.26 -10.74 -0.41
N LEU A 144 7.22 -11.55 -0.27
CA LEU A 144 7.31 -12.98 -0.60
C LEU A 144 6.65 -13.25 -1.96
N ASN A 145 7.45 -13.65 -2.94
CA ASN A 145 6.97 -13.78 -4.32
C ASN A 145 7.65 -14.87 -5.16
N SER A 146 8.56 -15.64 -4.55
CA SER A 146 9.18 -16.80 -5.20
C SER A 146 9.30 -17.92 -4.18
N ILE A 147 9.20 -19.16 -4.66
CA ILE A 147 9.42 -20.39 -3.86
C ILE A 147 10.84 -20.38 -3.23
N PHE A 148 11.78 -19.62 -3.82
CA PHE A 148 13.18 -19.58 -3.44
C PHE A 148 13.61 -18.32 -2.67
N GLN A 149 12.70 -17.36 -2.42
CA GLN A 149 13.06 -16.14 -1.71
C GLN A 149 12.75 -16.28 -0.22
N GLU A 150 13.81 -16.33 0.59
CA GLU A 150 13.69 -16.35 2.05
C GLU A 150 13.25 -14.97 2.56
N VAL A 151 12.26 -14.97 3.46
CA VAL A 151 11.84 -13.77 4.18
C VAL A 151 12.97 -13.35 5.11
N LEU A 152 13.36 -12.07 5.03
CA LEU A 152 14.38 -11.51 5.91
C LEU A 152 13.90 -11.54 7.36
N MET A 153 14.80 -11.93 8.25
CA MET A 153 14.51 -12.10 9.67
C MET A 153 15.11 -10.97 10.51
N ALA A 154 14.40 -10.57 11.56
CA ALA A 154 14.92 -9.76 12.64
C ALA A 154 15.49 -10.65 13.74
N THR A 155 16.79 -10.53 13.98
CA THR A 155 17.54 -11.26 15.02
C THR A 155 17.81 -10.44 16.27
N SER A 156 17.45 -9.15 16.26
CA SER A 156 17.60 -8.25 17.40
C SER A 156 16.50 -7.18 17.39
N SER A 157 16.20 -6.64 18.56
CA SER A 157 15.27 -5.52 18.75
C SER A 157 16.00 -4.18 18.88
N GLY A 158 15.27 -3.08 18.70
CA GLY A 158 15.77 -1.72 18.87
C GLY A 158 16.18 -1.04 17.56
N SER A 159 16.31 0.28 17.59
CA SER A 159 16.40 1.12 16.38
C SER A 159 17.69 1.01 15.57
N ILE A 160 18.71 0.34 16.11
CA ILE A 160 20.00 0.12 15.43
C ILE A 160 19.87 -1.02 14.41
N ASN A 161 19.02 -2.01 14.71
CA ASN A 161 18.82 -3.20 13.89
C ASN A 161 17.41 -3.16 13.31
N GLY A 162 17.30 -3.40 12.01
CA GLY A 162 16.07 -3.20 11.26
C GLY A 162 16.31 -2.45 9.96
N LEU A 163 15.23 -1.88 9.42
CA LEU A 163 15.24 -1.18 8.15
C LEU A 163 15.41 0.32 8.39
N GLU A 164 16.51 0.89 7.89
CA GLU A 164 16.74 2.32 7.84
C GLU A 164 16.70 2.80 6.39
N MET A 165 15.96 3.87 6.13
CA MET A 165 15.85 4.48 4.81
C MET A 165 15.96 6.00 4.91
N THR A 166 16.64 6.60 3.94
CA THR A 166 16.51 8.03 3.62
C THR A 166 15.70 8.13 2.34
N LEU A 167 14.54 8.76 2.43
CA LEU A 167 13.59 8.89 1.33
C LEU A 167 13.57 10.33 0.82
N ASN A 168 13.45 10.49 -0.50
CA ASN A 168 13.34 11.77 -1.17
C ASN A 168 11.94 11.92 -1.78
N VAL A 169 11.14 12.82 -1.21
CA VAL A 169 9.77 13.14 -1.62
C VAL A 169 9.75 13.93 -2.95
N ASN A 170 10.89 14.49 -3.37
CA ASN A 170 11.06 15.33 -4.55
C ASN A 170 10.10 16.52 -4.58
N SER A 171 10.34 17.47 -3.68
CA SER A 171 9.38 18.53 -3.39
C SER A 171 9.12 19.56 -4.49
N ASP A 172 9.86 19.51 -5.59
CA ASP A 172 9.80 20.55 -6.62
C ASP A 172 9.00 20.10 -7.85
N GLN A 173 8.55 18.84 -7.87
CA GLN A 173 7.90 18.19 -9.02
C GLN A 173 6.40 17.88 -8.78
N TYR A 174 5.74 18.64 -7.90
CA TYR A 174 4.31 18.46 -7.60
C TYR A 174 3.39 18.97 -8.70
N LEU A 175 2.33 18.20 -8.96
CA LEU A 175 1.20 18.68 -9.74
C LEU A 175 0.37 19.65 -8.87
N PRO A 176 -0.25 20.71 -9.44
CA PRO A 176 -1.06 21.66 -8.69
C PRO A 176 -2.23 21.05 -7.89
N ILE A 177 -2.66 19.84 -8.25
CA ILE A 177 -3.72 19.08 -7.58
C ILE A 177 -3.23 18.27 -6.36
N SER A 178 -1.92 18.26 -6.08
CA SER A 178 -1.32 17.53 -4.95
C SER A 178 -1.29 18.44 -3.71
N HIS A 179 -2.17 18.19 -2.75
CA HIS A 179 -2.29 19.02 -1.53
C HIS A 179 -1.39 18.56 -0.37
N THR A 180 -1.02 17.28 -0.35
CA THR A 180 -0.22 16.69 0.73
C THR A 180 1.07 16.13 0.19
N LEU A 181 2.16 16.44 0.88
CA LEU A 181 3.50 16.03 0.53
C LEU A 181 4.01 15.03 1.57
N GLY A 182 4.64 13.97 1.09
CA GLY A 182 5.25 12.97 1.95
C GLY A 182 5.34 11.61 1.27
N MET A 183 5.71 10.63 2.07
CA MET A 183 5.69 9.22 1.69
C MET A 183 4.53 8.51 2.36
N ARG A 184 3.98 7.52 1.68
CA ARG A 184 3.00 6.58 2.23
C ARG A 184 3.70 5.24 2.43
N ILE A 185 3.78 4.76 3.67
CA ILE A 185 4.43 3.48 4.00
C ILE A 185 3.39 2.50 4.54
N ALA A 186 3.24 1.34 3.92
CA ALA A 186 2.40 0.26 4.42
C ALA A 186 3.28 -0.87 4.97
N ILE A 187 2.98 -1.33 6.17
CA ILE A 187 3.64 -2.48 6.81
C ILE A 187 2.66 -3.64 6.80
N HIS A 188 3.07 -4.78 6.26
CA HIS A 188 2.18 -5.92 6.09
C HIS A 188 2.93 -7.25 6.15
N ASP A 189 2.16 -8.33 6.24
CA ASP A 189 2.74 -9.67 6.16
C ASP A 189 3.33 -9.87 4.74
N PRO A 190 4.53 -10.47 4.60
CA PRO A 190 5.14 -10.69 3.29
C PRO A 190 4.29 -11.45 2.28
N TYR A 191 3.32 -12.24 2.74
CA TYR A 191 2.37 -12.98 1.90
C TYR A 191 1.16 -12.15 1.46
N ASP A 192 0.92 -10.99 2.11
CA ASP A 192 -0.19 -10.10 1.80
C ASP A 192 0.17 -9.11 0.69
N GLU A 193 -0.80 -8.77 -0.15
CA GLU A 193 -0.69 -7.63 -1.06
C GLU A 193 -0.69 -6.30 -0.28
N PRO A 194 0.13 -5.32 -0.68
CA PRO A 194 0.16 -4.03 -0.01
C PRO A 194 -1.15 -3.27 -0.17
N ASN A 195 -1.53 -2.54 0.88
CA ASN A 195 -2.71 -1.67 0.89
C ASN A 195 -2.37 -0.31 1.53
N PRO A 196 -1.59 0.54 0.85
CA PRO A 196 -1.21 1.86 1.35
C PRO A 196 -2.38 2.82 1.52
N GLU A 197 -3.52 2.57 0.86
CA GLU A 197 -4.74 3.35 1.02
C GLU A 197 -5.28 3.23 2.45
N ASP A 198 -5.52 2.00 2.92
CA ASP A 198 -6.13 1.75 4.23
C ASP A 198 -5.10 1.62 5.36
N LYS A 199 -3.98 0.95 5.10
CA LYS A 199 -2.95 0.62 6.12
C LYS A 199 -1.71 1.51 6.06
N GLY A 200 -1.69 2.50 5.18
CA GLY A 200 -0.54 3.36 5.04
C GLY A 200 -0.33 4.28 6.24
N ILE A 201 0.93 4.61 6.49
CA ILE A 201 1.40 5.62 7.44
C ILE A 201 1.97 6.76 6.61
N THR A 202 1.55 7.99 6.89
CA THR A 202 2.06 9.18 6.19
C THR A 202 3.33 9.69 6.88
N ILE A 203 4.42 9.76 6.14
CA ILE A 203 5.73 10.22 6.60
C ILE A 203 6.03 11.60 6.00
N ALA A 204 6.28 12.58 6.87
CA ALA A 204 6.57 13.95 6.47
C ALA A 204 8.09 14.15 6.23
N PRO A 205 8.48 14.97 5.23
CA PRO A 205 9.85 15.42 5.08
C PRO A 205 10.30 16.29 6.27
N GLY A 206 11.62 16.35 6.51
CA GLY A 206 12.22 17.17 7.57
C GLY A 206 12.22 16.50 8.94
N TYR A 207 11.84 15.23 9.01
CA TYR A 207 11.81 14.44 10.23
C TYR A 207 12.51 13.09 10.05
N GLU A 208 13.11 12.62 11.15
CA GLU A 208 13.45 11.22 11.36
C GLU A 208 12.27 10.57 12.08
N THR A 209 11.64 9.60 11.43
CA THR A 209 10.48 8.86 11.96
C THR A 209 10.90 7.47 12.38
N HIS A 210 10.64 7.11 13.63
CA HIS A 210 10.83 5.76 14.14
C HIS A 210 9.49 5.07 14.19
N ILE A 211 9.43 3.87 13.62
CA ILE A 211 8.25 3.00 13.60
C ILE A 211 8.64 1.72 14.33
N SER A 212 8.26 1.64 15.60
CA SER A 212 8.53 0.48 16.43
C SER A 212 7.41 -0.53 16.30
N LEU A 213 7.74 -1.79 16.07
CA LEU A 213 6.80 -2.86 15.80
C LEU A 213 6.63 -3.79 17.00
N LYS A 214 5.40 -4.29 17.19
CA LYS A 214 5.07 -5.44 18.03
C LYS A 214 4.20 -6.40 17.23
N GLN A 215 4.57 -7.67 17.13
CA GLN A 215 3.76 -8.62 16.36
C GLN A 215 2.63 -9.20 17.20
N THR A 216 1.44 -9.18 16.63
CA THR A 216 0.28 -9.95 17.09
C THR A 216 -0.10 -10.96 16.02
N GLU A 217 -0.26 -12.22 16.41
CA GLU A 217 -0.74 -13.29 15.54
C GLU A 217 -2.09 -13.78 16.06
N ILE A 218 -3.05 -13.91 15.17
CA ILE A 218 -4.39 -14.41 15.47
C ILE A 218 -4.60 -15.70 14.70
N ARG A 219 -4.94 -16.77 15.41
CA ARG A 219 -5.30 -18.08 14.86
C ARG A 219 -6.76 -18.37 15.16
N ARG A 220 -7.56 -18.51 14.11
CA ARG A 220 -9.00 -18.79 14.18
C ARG A 220 -9.30 -20.23 13.79
N LEU A 221 -10.46 -20.71 14.21
CA LEU A 221 -10.96 -22.03 13.84
C LEU A 221 -11.87 -21.95 12.61
N PRO A 222 -11.76 -22.93 11.67
CA PRO A 222 -12.60 -23.00 10.49
C PRO A 222 -14.03 -23.43 10.85
N ALA A 223 -14.89 -23.59 9.85
CA ALA A 223 -16.20 -24.21 10.09
C ALA A 223 -16.01 -25.59 10.75
N PRO A 224 -16.88 -26.00 11.69
CA PRO A 224 -18.19 -25.41 12.03
C PRO A 224 -18.18 -24.32 13.12
N PHE A 225 -17.01 -23.87 13.60
CA PHE A 225 -16.92 -22.84 14.63
C PHE A 225 -17.41 -21.47 14.14
N LYS A 226 -17.78 -20.58 15.08
CA LYS A 226 -18.44 -19.28 14.81
C LYS A 226 -17.79 -18.45 13.70
N ASP A 227 -16.46 -18.33 13.73
CA ASP A 227 -15.73 -17.47 12.79
C ASP A 227 -15.65 -18.05 11.37
N LYS A 228 -15.83 -19.37 11.22
CA LYS A 228 -15.79 -20.10 9.94
C LYS A 228 -14.60 -19.65 9.06
N CYS A 229 -13.43 -19.48 9.69
CA CYS A 229 -12.30 -18.89 9.00
C CYS A 229 -11.88 -19.73 7.80
N ILE A 230 -11.21 -19.09 6.84
CA ILE A 230 -10.67 -19.76 5.65
C ILE A 230 -9.20 -19.41 5.42
N PHE A 231 -8.51 -20.27 4.65
CA PHE A 231 -7.17 -20.02 4.16
C PHE A 231 -7.27 -19.45 2.74
N TYR A 232 -7.00 -18.16 2.60
CA TYR A 232 -7.00 -17.49 1.31
C TYR A 232 -5.79 -17.88 0.46
N GLY A 233 -5.94 -17.92 -0.86
CA GLY A 233 -4.88 -18.33 -1.79
C GLY A 233 -4.53 -19.82 -1.75
N GLY A 234 -5.40 -20.65 -1.15
CA GLY A 234 -5.28 -22.12 -1.20
C GLY A 234 -5.72 -22.72 -2.54
N GLU A 235 -5.58 -24.05 -2.67
CA GLU A 235 -5.84 -24.79 -3.92
C GLU A 235 -7.23 -24.57 -4.52
N ASN A 236 -8.25 -24.38 -3.66
CA ASN A 236 -9.64 -24.21 -4.11
C ASN A 236 -9.93 -22.83 -4.73
N GLU A 237 -9.26 -21.76 -4.28
CA GLU A 237 -9.41 -20.41 -4.82
C GLU A 237 -8.05 -19.66 -4.81
N PRO A 238 -7.10 -20.05 -5.67
CA PRO A 238 -5.73 -19.51 -5.64
C PRO A 238 -5.67 -18.02 -6.00
N LEU A 239 -6.69 -17.51 -6.70
CA LEU A 239 -6.80 -16.11 -7.12
C LEU A 239 -7.32 -15.19 -6.00
N VAL A 240 -8.07 -15.72 -5.04
CA VAL A 240 -8.61 -14.95 -3.91
C VAL A 240 -7.62 -15.05 -2.75
N LYS A 241 -6.56 -14.23 -2.83
CA LYS A 241 -5.41 -14.29 -1.91
C LYS A 241 -5.62 -13.59 -0.58
N SER A 242 -6.70 -12.84 -0.40
CA SER A 242 -7.01 -12.19 0.87
C SER A 242 -8.51 -11.93 1.01
N ARG A 243 -8.94 -11.69 2.26
CA ARG A 243 -10.29 -11.23 2.56
C ARG A 243 -10.67 -9.97 1.79
N ARG A 244 -9.71 -9.06 1.57
CA ARG A 244 -9.92 -7.85 0.79
C ARG A 244 -10.28 -8.18 -0.65
N ILE A 245 -9.56 -9.09 -1.29
CA ILE A 245 -9.84 -9.53 -2.67
C ILE A 245 -11.22 -10.20 -2.74
N CYS A 246 -11.59 -11.00 -1.74
CA CYS A 246 -12.94 -11.57 -1.64
C CYS A 246 -14.02 -10.49 -1.61
N VAL A 247 -13.85 -9.50 -0.72
CA VAL A 247 -14.81 -8.38 -0.59
C VAL A 247 -14.88 -7.57 -1.88
N GLN A 248 -13.74 -7.32 -2.52
CA GLN A 248 -13.70 -6.65 -3.83
C GLN A 248 -14.44 -7.43 -4.90
N ALA A 249 -14.21 -8.74 -5.01
CA ALA A 249 -14.90 -9.59 -5.97
C ALA A 249 -16.42 -9.58 -5.74
N CYS A 250 -16.87 -9.64 -4.49
CA CYS A 250 -18.29 -9.54 -4.16
C CYS A 250 -18.90 -8.18 -4.50
N ILE A 251 -18.20 -7.07 -4.22
CA ILE A 251 -18.64 -5.73 -4.63
C ILE A 251 -18.75 -5.64 -6.16
N GLN A 252 -17.85 -6.29 -6.90
CA GLN A 252 -17.92 -6.34 -8.35
C GLN A 252 -19.13 -7.11 -8.87
N GLU A 253 -19.50 -8.21 -8.23
CA GLU A 253 -20.74 -8.95 -8.55
C GLU A 253 -21.98 -8.09 -8.31
N TYR A 254 -22.00 -7.32 -7.20
CA TYR A 254 -23.07 -6.36 -6.92
C TYR A 254 -23.15 -5.25 -7.99
N ASN A 255 -22.01 -4.64 -8.33
CA ASN A 255 -21.93 -3.62 -9.37
C ASN A 255 -22.41 -4.15 -10.72
N LEU A 256 -22.00 -5.37 -11.09
CA LEU A 256 -22.42 -6.00 -12.34
C LEU A 256 -23.94 -6.22 -12.37
N ALA A 257 -24.53 -6.71 -11.28
CA ALA A 257 -25.96 -6.95 -11.19
C ALA A 257 -26.79 -5.66 -11.25
N ARG A 258 -26.28 -4.56 -10.68
CA ARG A 258 -27.00 -3.30 -10.57
C ARG A 258 -26.76 -2.35 -11.74
N CYS A 259 -25.51 -2.22 -12.19
CA CYS A 259 -25.07 -1.26 -13.19
C CYS A 259 -24.78 -1.90 -14.55
N GLY A 260 -24.77 -3.23 -14.66
CA GLY A 260 -24.42 -3.95 -15.90
C GLY A 260 -22.91 -3.96 -16.21
N CYS A 261 -22.09 -3.42 -15.34
CA CYS A 261 -20.65 -3.28 -15.53
C CYS A 261 -19.90 -3.34 -14.18
N THR A 262 -18.62 -3.70 -14.23
CA THR A 262 -17.75 -3.76 -13.05
C THR A 262 -16.90 -2.50 -12.93
N ASN A 263 -16.45 -2.18 -11.72
CA ASN A 263 -15.54 -1.07 -11.44
C ASN A 263 -14.10 -1.45 -11.84
N PRO A 264 -13.52 -0.92 -12.93
CA PRO A 264 -12.18 -1.32 -13.36
C PRO A 264 -10.98 -1.05 -12.40
N SER A 265 -11.18 -0.44 -11.22
CA SER A 265 -10.14 -0.28 -10.18
C SER A 265 -9.98 -1.52 -9.33
N PHE A 266 -10.98 -2.40 -9.34
CA PHE A 266 -10.91 -3.66 -8.61
C PHE A 266 -10.67 -4.81 -9.58
N TRP A 267 -9.88 -5.76 -9.10
CA TRP A 267 -9.72 -7.04 -9.77
C TRP A 267 -11.07 -7.77 -9.84
N THR A 268 -11.28 -8.54 -10.92
CA THR A 268 -12.48 -9.34 -11.13
C THR A 268 -12.12 -10.82 -11.33
N ARG A 269 -12.99 -11.71 -10.85
CA ARG A 269 -12.85 -13.17 -11.03
C ARG A 269 -12.88 -13.61 -12.50
N SER A 270 -13.63 -12.87 -13.32
CA SER A 270 -13.80 -13.13 -14.75
C SER A 270 -13.64 -11.84 -15.54
N SER A 271 -13.45 -11.98 -16.85
CA SER A 271 -13.37 -10.86 -17.78
C SER A 271 -14.76 -10.29 -18.05
N TYR A 272 -15.31 -9.56 -17.07
CA TYR A 272 -16.56 -8.84 -17.20
C TYR A 272 -16.36 -7.50 -17.94
N HIS A 273 -17.44 -6.96 -18.48
CA HIS A 273 -17.44 -5.59 -18.98
C HIS A 273 -17.14 -4.62 -17.83
N HIS A 274 -16.24 -3.68 -18.08
CA HIS A 274 -15.88 -2.63 -17.15
C HIS A 274 -16.67 -1.37 -17.49
N CYS A 275 -17.12 -0.64 -16.47
CA CYS A 275 -17.84 0.61 -16.69
C CYS A 275 -16.94 1.64 -17.39
N ASP A 276 -17.51 2.40 -18.31
CA ASP A 276 -16.87 3.54 -18.95
C ASP A 276 -16.76 4.69 -17.96
N ALA A 277 -15.52 5.01 -17.59
CA ALA A 277 -15.23 6.11 -16.66
C ALA A 277 -15.59 7.50 -17.21
N THR A 278 -15.94 7.62 -18.50
CA THR A 278 -16.41 8.85 -19.14
C THR A 278 -17.94 8.96 -19.17
N ASN A 279 -18.64 7.85 -18.98
CA ASN A 279 -20.10 7.84 -18.94
C ASN A 279 -20.58 8.22 -17.53
N SER A 280 -21.11 9.44 -17.39
CA SER A 280 -21.59 9.95 -16.10
C SER A 280 -22.67 9.06 -15.48
N THR A 281 -23.49 8.38 -16.28
CA THR A 281 -24.56 7.50 -15.79
C THR A 281 -23.99 6.25 -15.12
N GLU A 282 -23.00 5.61 -15.75
CA GLU A 282 -22.35 4.41 -15.21
C GLU A 282 -21.52 4.75 -13.97
N VAL A 283 -20.79 5.86 -14.02
CA VAL A 283 -20.03 6.34 -12.86
C VAL A 283 -20.97 6.63 -11.69
N ASN A 284 -22.05 7.40 -11.90
CA ASN A 284 -23.03 7.68 -10.84
C ASN A 284 -23.71 6.40 -10.33
N CYS A 285 -23.94 5.40 -11.18
CA CYS A 285 -24.46 4.10 -10.75
C CYS A 285 -23.48 3.38 -9.82
N LEU A 286 -22.19 3.34 -10.17
CA LEU A 286 -21.16 2.76 -9.31
C LEU A 286 -21.08 3.49 -7.96
N ASP A 287 -21.16 4.81 -7.95
CA ASP A 287 -21.14 5.60 -6.71
C ASP A 287 -22.34 5.29 -5.81
N THR A 288 -23.53 5.32 -6.39
CA THR A 288 -24.78 5.00 -5.67
C THR A 288 -24.73 3.56 -5.14
N SER A 289 -24.17 2.64 -5.92
CA SER A 289 -23.98 1.24 -5.49
C SER A 289 -23.07 1.16 -4.26
N MET A 290 -22.01 1.96 -4.21
CA MET A 290 -21.10 2.00 -3.07
C MET A 290 -21.69 2.67 -1.85
N GLU A 291 -22.47 3.74 -2.02
CA GLU A 291 -23.21 4.39 -0.93
C GLU A 291 -24.23 3.42 -0.32
N ASP A 292 -24.98 2.71 -1.16
CA ASP A 292 -25.95 1.73 -0.69
C ASP A 292 -25.30 0.56 0.04
N LEU A 293 -24.15 0.06 -0.45
CA LEU A 293 -23.37 -0.96 0.26
C LEU A 293 -22.80 -0.44 1.59
N ALA A 294 -22.51 0.86 1.70
CA ALA A 294 -22.04 1.47 2.94
C ALA A 294 -23.18 1.65 3.97
N ILE A 295 -24.40 1.96 3.52
CA ILE A 295 -25.57 2.19 4.37
C ILE A 295 -26.23 0.86 4.78
N ASN A 296 -26.56 0.03 3.79
CA ASN A 296 -27.33 -1.20 3.99
C ASN A 296 -26.43 -2.40 4.31
N GLY A 297 -25.12 -2.24 4.20
CA GLY A 297 -24.16 -3.32 4.28
C GLY A 297 -24.18 -4.20 3.03
N THR A 298 -23.31 -5.20 3.03
CA THR A 298 -23.17 -6.15 1.92
C THR A 298 -23.47 -7.55 2.42
N ASN A 299 -24.14 -8.37 1.61
CA ASN A 299 -24.30 -9.80 1.92
C ASN A 299 -23.05 -10.61 1.49
N CYS A 300 -21.87 -9.97 1.49
CA CYS A 300 -20.63 -10.59 1.04
C CYS A 300 -20.17 -11.64 2.04
N HIS A 301 -20.20 -12.91 1.62
CA HIS A 301 -19.69 -14.01 2.43
C HIS A 301 -18.17 -14.12 2.34
N CYS A 302 -17.46 -13.23 3.05
CA CYS A 302 -16.00 -13.22 3.13
C CYS A 302 -15.52 -13.40 4.59
N PRO A 303 -15.41 -14.67 5.06
CA PRO A 303 -14.96 -14.98 6.41
C PRO A 303 -13.57 -14.42 6.74
N PRO A 304 -13.23 -14.22 8.02
CA PRO A 304 -11.87 -13.84 8.39
C PRO A 304 -10.85 -14.92 8.00
N PRO A 305 -9.59 -14.54 7.73
CA PRO A 305 -8.53 -15.52 7.54
C PRO A 305 -8.25 -16.31 8.82
N CYS A 306 -7.90 -17.59 8.67
CA CYS A 306 -7.53 -18.44 9.80
C CYS A 306 -6.23 -18.01 10.47
N LEU A 307 -5.28 -17.50 9.69
CA LEU A 307 -4.04 -16.93 10.20
C LEU A 307 -3.98 -15.45 9.82
N LEU A 308 -3.74 -14.59 10.79
CA LEU A 308 -3.60 -13.15 10.57
C LEU A 308 -2.46 -12.61 11.42
N LYS A 309 -1.53 -11.87 10.79
CA LYS A 309 -0.46 -11.16 11.49
C LYS A 309 -0.68 -9.66 11.43
N HIS A 310 -0.54 -9.01 12.57
CA HIS A 310 -0.57 -7.56 12.73
C HIS A 310 0.75 -7.09 13.31
N TYR A 311 1.26 -5.97 12.80
CA TYR A 311 2.45 -5.32 13.31
C TYR A 311 1.99 -4.04 14.00
N ASN A 312 1.69 -4.09 15.29
CA ASN A 312 1.16 -2.95 16.02
C ASN A 312 2.21 -1.82 16.07
N GLU A 313 2.04 -0.79 15.25
CA GLU A 313 3.04 0.25 15.06
C GLU A 313 2.96 1.32 16.16
N GLN A 314 4.12 1.67 16.74
CA GLN A 314 4.29 2.84 17.59
C GLN A 314 5.21 3.83 16.88
N ILE A 315 4.71 5.04 16.64
CA ILE A 315 5.39 6.03 15.79
C ILE A 315 5.88 7.19 16.65
N THR A 316 7.16 7.52 16.53
CA THR A 316 7.77 8.73 17.11
C THR A 316 8.57 9.48 16.05
N ARG A 317 8.75 10.79 16.24
CA ARG A 317 9.40 11.65 15.24
C ARG A 317 10.27 12.71 15.91
N ALA A 318 11.38 13.05 15.26
CA ALA A 318 12.25 14.14 15.64
C ALA A 318 12.69 14.94 14.41
N ILE A 319 12.98 16.23 14.59
CA ILE A 319 13.45 17.10 13.50
C ILE A 319 14.76 16.56 12.91
N TRP A 320 14.84 16.44 11.59
CA TRP A 320 16.02 15.91 10.91
C TRP A 320 16.23 16.53 9.51
N PRO A 321 17.48 16.71 9.06
CA PRO A 321 18.72 16.60 9.85
C PRO A 321 18.94 17.83 10.74
N SER A 322 19.78 17.71 11.77
CA SER A 322 20.32 18.91 12.45
C SER A 322 21.25 19.67 11.51
N LYS A 323 21.39 20.99 11.70
CA LYS A 323 22.26 21.82 10.85
C LYS A 323 23.71 21.34 10.90
N ALA A 324 24.22 21.03 12.09
CA ALA A 324 25.58 20.52 12.28
C ALA A 324 25.80 19.18 11.54
N TYR A 325 24.85 18.25 11.64
CA TYR A 325 24.95 16.97 10.92
C TYR A 325 24.98 17.18 9.41
N PHE A 326 24.05 18.00 8.88
CA PHE A 326 23.97 18.28 7.44
C PHE A 326 25.27 18.88 6.89
N LEU A 327 25.83 19.86 7.60
CA LEU A 327 27.10 20.50 7.22
C LEU A 327 28.27 19.52 7.25
N GLY A 328 28.36 18.68 8.28
CA GLY A 328 29.48 17.75 8.46
C GLY A 328 29.45 16.49 7.59
N THR A 329 28.30 16.10 7.02
CA THR A 329 28.18 14.80 6.31
C THR A 329 27.62 14.86 4.89
N ILE A 330 26.89 15.91 4.50
CA ILE A 330 26.14 15.90 3.22
C ILE A 330 26.76 16.82 2.16
N LEU A 331 27.26 18.02 2.53
CA LEU A 331 27.70 19.00 1.52
C LEU A 331 29.03 19.71 1.76
N GLY A 332 29.66 19.64 2.95
CA GLY A 332 30.97 20.25 3.21
C GLY A 332 31.02 21.80 3.16
N GLU A 333 30.08 22.45 2.49
CA GLU A 333 29.95 23.89 2.34
C GLU A 333 28.61 24.44 2.87
N ILE A 334 28.65 25.71 3.28
CA ILE A 334 27.53 26.42 3.90
C ILE A 334 26.60 26.94 2.80
N ASP A 335 25.61 26.14 2.41
CA ASP A 335 24.44 26.67 1.71
C ASP A 335 23.16 26.45 2.54
N GLU A 336 22.70 27.54 3.18
CA GLU A 336 21.46 27.55 3.95
C GLU A 336 20.25 27.24 3.07
N LYS A 337 20.30 27.58 1.78
CA LYS A 337 19.26 27.25 0.81
C LYS A 337 19.22 25.73 0.60
N SER A 338 20.35 25.09 0.35
CA SER A 338 20.46 23.63 0.25
C SER A 338 19.96 22.91 1.50
N PHE A 339 20.29 23.39 2.71
CA PHE A 339 19.75 22.81 3.94
C PHE A 339 18.23 22.91 4.05
N LYS A 340 17.66 24.08 3.74
CA LYS A 340 16.20 24.29 3.74
C LYS A 340 15.53 23.41 2.69
N THR A 341 16.11 23.30 1.49
CA THR A 341 15.62 22.43 0.42
C THR A 341 15.67 20.97 0.84
N TYR A 342 16.78 20.52 1.43
CA TYR A 342 16.95 19.13 1.87
C TYR A 342 15.90 18.74 2.92
N ARG A 343 15.66 19.59 3.93
CA ARG A 343 14.61 19.34 4.92
C ARG A 343 13.20 19.32 4.32
N LYS A 344 12.95 20.03 3.22
CA LYS A 344 11.65 20.02 2.53
C LYS A 344 11.46 18.80 1.64
N SER A 345 12.54 18.18 1.17
CA SER A 345 12.50 17.07 0.23
C SER A 345 12.82 15.71 0.85
N HIS A 346 13.58 15.64 1.95
CA HIS A 346 14.06 14.37 2.51
C HIS A 346 13.44 14.04 3.87
N THR A 347 13.25 12.75 4.13
CA THR A 347 12.89 12.18 5.44
C THR A 347 13.75 10.96 5.73
N ARG A 348 14.01 10.69 7.01
CA ARG A 348 14.65 9.45 7.46
C ARG A 348 13.62 8.58 8.16
N VAL A 349 13.58 7.29 7.86
CA VAL A 349 12.64 6.33 8.45
C VAL A 349 13.41 5.15 9.01
N ARG A 350 13.08 4.75 10.23
CA ARG A 350 13.61 3.56 10.90
C ARG A 350 12.46 2.66 11.32
N ILE A 351 12.48 1.42 10.86
CA ILE A 351 11.45 0.41 11.15
C ILE A 351 12.13 -0.78 11.83
N PHE A 352 11.69 -1.13 13.02
CA PHE A 352 12.33 -2.14 13.85
C PHE A 352 11.36 -2.75 14.87
N PHE A 353 11.63 -3.96 15.34
CA PHE A 353 10.87 -4.53 16.46
C PHE A 353 11.30 -3.90 17.79
N SER A 354 10.32 -3.43 18.57
CA SER A 354 10.56 -2.98 19.97
C SER A 354 11.09 -4.13 20.83
N THR A 355 10.53 -5.32 20.64
CA THR A 355 10.85 -6.56 21.34
C THR A 355 10.66 -7.73 20.38
N LEU A 356 11.48 -8.77 20.48
CA LEU A 356 11.29 -10.02 19.71
C LEU A 356 10.27 -10.96 20.38
N GLN A 357 9.13 -10.37 20.71
CA GLN A 357 7.98 -11.02 21.34
C GLN A 357 6.81 -11.05 20.36
N ARG A 358 6.08 -12.17 20.38
CA ARG A 358 4.83 -12.34 19.65
C ARG A 358 3.68 -12.54 20.62
N SER A 359 2.65 -11.71 20.52
CA SER A 359 1.37 -11.97 21.17
C SER A 359 0.53 -12.88 20.28
N LEU A 360 0.23 -14.10 20.73
CA LEU A 360 -0.58 -15.08 20.01
C LEU A 360 -1.97 -15.16 20.66
N TYR A 361 -3.01 -14.89 19.85
CA TYR A 361 -4.41 -15.13 20.20
C TYR A 361 -4.89 -16.36 19.43
N GLU A 362 -5.01 -17.50 20.10
CA GLU A 362 -5.37 -18.78 19.49
C GLU A 362 -6.77 -19.22 19.95
N GLN A 363 -7.68 -19.38 18.98
CA GLN A 363 -8.96 -20.03 19.21
C GLN A 363 -8.78 -21.53 19.39
N LYS A 364 -9.31 -22.07 20.48
CA LYS A 364 -9.38 -23.51 20.74
C LYS A 364 -10.83 -23.93 20.95
N ALA A 365 -11.15 -25.12 20.46
CA ALA A 365 -12.40 -25.78 20.79
C ALA A 365 -12.45 -26.00 22.30
N MET A 366 -13.59 -25.70 22.92
CA MET A 366 -13.74 -25.90 24.37
C MET A 366 -13.80 -27.40 24.75
N PHE A 367 -14.26 -28.25 23.83
CA PHE A 367 -14.46 -29.69 24.00
C PHE A 367 -13.98 -30.46 22.78
#